data_AF-A0A968T2N5-F1
#
_entry.id   AF-A0A968T2N5-F1
#
_cell.length_a   1.000
_cell.length_b   1.000
_cell.length_c   1.000
_cell.angle_alpha   90.00
_cell.angle_beta   90.00
_cell.angle_gamma   90.00
#
_symmetry.space_group_name_H-M   'P 1'
#
loop_
_entity.id
_entity.type
_entity.pdbx_description
1 polymer ?
#
loop_
_entity_poly.entity_id
_entity_poly.type
_entity_poly.pdbx_seq_one_letter_code
_entity_poly.pdbx_strand_id
1 'polypeptide(L)'
;MDKAINAHKMSPVIIVCVQALPIGWYCNANFGAKGVNSGPVEDVLIKNLIPYIDSHYRTIAKYTGRGIEGWSMGGFGATRLAFKYPELFGFASSVAGALIDFQDEHNPQYLQYLWTC
;
A
#
# COMPACT_ATOMS: atom_id res chain seq x y z
N MET A 1 -14.17 -13.39 -1.10
CA MET A 1 -13.91 -13.40 0.34
C MET A 1 -14.99 -14.22 1.05
N ASP A 2 -16.26 -13.84 0.97
CA ASP A 2 -17.36 -14.55 1.66
C ASP A 2 -17.42 -16.05 1.39
N LYS A 3 -17.28 -16.48 0.12
CA LYS A 3 -17.21 -17.91 -0.23
C LYS A 3 -16.06 -18.63 0.47
N ALA A 4 -14.90 -17.99 0.62
CA ALA A 4 -13.74 -18.59 1.28
C ALA A 4 -13.92 -18.62 2.81
N ILE A 5 -14.53 -17.58 3.38
CA ILE A 5 -14.88 -17.53 4.81
C ILE A 5 -15.90 -18.62 5.15
N ASN A 6 -16.99 -18.72 4.38
CA ASN A 6 -18.04 -19.72 4.57
C ASN A 6 -17.54 -21.15 4.34
N ALA A 7 -16.55 -21.34 3.48
CA ALA A 7 -15.89 -22.62 3.26
C ALA A 7 -14.73 -22.90 4.23
N HIS A 8 -14.52 -22.06 5.25
CA HIS A 8 -13.43 -22.14 6.22
C HIS A 8 -12.01 -22.21 5.62
N LYS A 9 -11.83 -21.65 4.42
CA LYS A 9 -10.52 -21.53 3.75
C LYS A 9 -9.75 -20.27 4.17
N MET A 10 -10.42 -19.34 4.85
CA MET A 10 -9.81 -18.18 5.46
C MET A 10 -10.61 -17.72 6.68
N SER A 11 -9.95 -17.07 7.63
CA SER A 11 -10.62 -16.41 8.75
C SER A 11 -11.42 -15.19 8.27
N PRO A 12 -12.50 -14.80 8.96
CA PRO A 12 -13.15 -13.50 8.74
C PRO A 12 -12.17 -12.36 8.94
N VAL A 13 -12.20 -11.36 8.05
CA VAL A 13 -11.29 -10.20 8.05
C VAL A 13 -12.04 -8.92 7.75
N ILE A 14 -11.48 -7.80 8.21
CA ILE A 14 -11.86 -6.46 7.77
C ILE A 14 -10.94 -6.08 6.62
N ILE A 15 -11.51 -5.64 5.49
CA ILE A 15 -10.76 -5.14 4.34
C ILE A 15 -10.92 -3.63 4.29
N VAL A 16 -9.81 -2.92 4.19
CA VAL A 16 -9.77 -1.46 4.07
C VAL A 16 -9.14 -1.12 2.72
N CYS A 17 -9.96 -0.66 1.78
CA CYS A 17 -9.49 -0.22 0.46
C CYS A 17 -9.11 1.26 0.54
N VAL A 18 -7.84 1.57 0.26
CA VAL A 18 -7.28 2.91 0.43
C VAL A 18 -6.98 3.58 -0.90
N GLN A 19 -7.26 4.88 -0.99
CA GLN A 19 -7.00 5.69 -2.17
C GLN A 19 -5.70 6.50 -2.00
N ALA A 20 -4.78 6.41 -2.97
CA ALA A 20 -3.50 7.13 -2.97
C ALA A 20 -3.47 8.23 -4.06
N LEU A 21 -4.45 9.14 -4.05
CA LEU A 21 -4.65 10.27 -5.00
C LEU A 21 -3.36 10.89 -5.61
N PRO A 22 -3.44 11.44 -6.84
CA PRO A 22 -3.69 10.72 -8.08
C PRO A 22 -2.55 9.75 -8.46
N ILE A 23 -1.31 10.01 -8.03
CA ILE A 23 -0.16 9.09 -8.09
C ILE A 23 0.66 9.26 -6.81
N GLY A 24 0.23 8.56 -5.76
CA GLY A 24 0.80 8.67 -4.42
C GLY A 24 2.00 7.79 -4.10
N TRP A 25 2.21 6.72 -4.88
CA TRP A 25 3.20 5.67 -4.58
C TRP A 25 3.19 5.14 -3.14
N TYR A 26 2.11 5.43 -2.39
CA TYR A 26 1.96 5.14 -0.96
C TYR A 26 3.15 5.65 -0.12
N CYS A 27 3.75 6.77 -0.53
CA CYS A 27 4.83 7.46 0.15
C CYS A 27 4.41 8.90 0.47
N ASN A 28 5.12 9.54 1.40
CA ASN A 28 5.07 10.99 1.48
C ASN A 28 5.90 11.53 0.32
N ALA A 29 5.27 12.15 -0.68
CA ALA A 29 6.03 12.83 -1.72
C ALA A 29 6.73 14.08 -1.17
N ASN A 30 7.89 14.38 -1.74
CA ASN A 30 8.54 15.67 -1.52
C ASN A 30 7.66 16.75 -2.14
N PHE A 31 7.06 17.58 -1.29
CA PHE A 31 6.47 18.86 -1.69
C PHE A 31 7.52 19.66 -2.48
N GLY A 32 7.47 19.67 -3.81
CA GLY A 32 8.38 20.48 -4.64
C GLY A 32 8.81 19.89 -5.98
N ALA A 33 8.63 18.59 -6.24
CA ALA A 33 8.89 18.03 -7.57
C ALA A 33 7.75 18.42 -8.54
N LYS A 34 8.06 19.20 -9.58
CA LYS A 34 7.09 19.55 -10.63
C LYS A 34 6.50 18.26 -11.23
N GLY A 35 5.19 18.07 -11.07
CA GLY A 35 4.46 16.93 -11.64
C GLY A 35 4.05 15.84 -10.64
N VAL A 36 4.53 15.89 -9.39
CA VAL A 36 4.11 14.96 -8.32
C VAL A 36 3.07 15.64 -7.44
N ASN A 37 1.81 15.20 -7.59
CA ASN A 37 0.64 15.78 -6.92
C ASN A 37 0.15 14.93 -5.75
N SER A 38 1.05 14.25 -5.05
CA SER A 38 0.67 13.41 -3.91
C SER A 38 0.95 14.09 -2.58
N GLY A 39 -0.07 14.12 -1.73
CA GLY A 39 0.06 14.60 -0.35
C GLY A 39 0.85 13.63 0.53
N PRO A 40 0.80 13.80 1.86
CA PRO A 40 1.48 12.93 2.81
C PRO A 40 0.73 11.59 2.98
N VAL A 41 0.62 10.80 1.89
CA VAL A 41 -0.21 9.58 1.83
C VAL A 41 0.24 8.54 2.85
N GLU A 42 1.55 8.37 3.01
CA GLU A 42 2.10 7.44 4.00
C GLU A 42 1.74 7.85 5.42
N ASP A 43 1.88 9.13 5.78
CA ASP A 43 1.51 9.62 7.11
C ASP A 43 0.01 9.43 7.35
N VAL A 44 -0.83 9.72 6.36
CA VAL A 44 -2.28 9.50 6.46
C VAL A 44 -2.59 8.02 6.73
N LEU A 45 -1.91 7.09 6.05
CA LEU A 45 -2.14 5.66 6.26
C LEU A 45 -1.67 5.20 7.64
N ILE A 46 -0.44 5.55 8.01
CA ILE A 46 0.24 5.01 9.19
C ILE A 46 -0.22 5.72 10.47
N LYS A 47 -0.31 7.05 10.45
CA LYS A 47 -0.56 7.86 11.65
C LYS A 47 -2.03 8.19 11.87
N ASN A 48 -2.86 8.14 10.82
CA ASN A 48 -4.28 8.49 10.93
C ASN A 48 -5.20 7.29 10.70
N LEU A 49 -5.07 6.62 9.56
CA LEU A 49 -6.02 5.58 9.16
C LEU A 49 -5.94 4.33 10.04
N ILE A 50 -4.75 3.76 10.25
CA ILE A 50 -4.59 2.56 11.08
C ILE A 50 -5.14 2.79 12.50
N PRO A 51 -4.74 3.87 13.23
CA PRO A 51 -5.30 4.15 14.55
C PRO A 51 -6.82 4.35 14.53
N TYR A 52 -7.35 5.04 13.52
CA TYR A 52 -8.78 5.26 13.39
C TYR A 52 -9.54 3.93 13.23
N ILE A 53 -9.06 3.03 12.36
CA ILE A 53 -9.71 1.72 12.16
C ILE A 53 -9.63 0.87 13.43
N ASP A 54 -8.47 0.84 14.10
CA ASP A 54 -8.29 0.10 15.35
C ASP A 54 -9.17 0.63 16.50
N SER A 55 -9.50 1.93 16.52
CA SER A 55 -10.35 2.51 17.57
C SER A 55 -11.85 2.39 17.29
N HIS A 56 -12.27 2.22 16.03
CA HIS A 56 -13.69 2.19 15.64
C HIS A 56 -14.21 0.79 15.29
N TYR A 57 -13.32 -0.16 15.03
CA TYR A 57 -13.68 -1.53 14.68
C TYR A 57 -12.97 -2.54 15.57
N ARG A 58 -13.53 -3.75 15.66
CA ARG A 58 -12.92 -4.85 16.43
C ARG A 58 -11.76 -5.48 15.67
N THR A 59 -10.60 -4.83 15.67
CA THR A 59 -9.39 -5.32 15.03
C THR A 59 -8.50 -6.10 15.99
N ILE A 60 -7.56 -6.88 15.45
CA ILE A 60 -6.40 -7.36 16.18
C ILE A 60 -5.28 -6.35 15.93
N ALA A 61 -5.13 -5.37 16.83
CA ALA A 61 -4.21 -4.24 16.69
C ALA A 61 -2.73 -4.61 16.93
N LYS A 62 -2.25 -5.66 16.26
CA LYS A 62 -0.86 -6.17 16.29
C LYS A 62 -0.46 -6.63 14.88
N TYR A 63 0.83 -6.63 14.57
CA TYR A 63 1.34 -7.08 13.27
C TYR A 63 0.83 -8.49 12.88
N THR A 64 0.69 -9.42 13.83
CA THR A 64 0.16 -10.77 13.58
C THR A 64 -1.28 -10.80 13.05
N GLY A 65 -2.05 -9.74 13.28
CA GLY A 65 -3.43 -9.60 12.83
C GLY A 65 -3.59 -8.66 11.62
N ARG A 66 -2.48 -8.13 11.08
CA ARG A 66 -2.52 -7.11 10.03
C ARG A 66 -1.66 -7.50 8.83
N GLY A 67 -2.30 -7.53 7.67
CA GLY A 67 -1.65 -7.70 6.38
C GLY A 67 -1.78 -6.44 5.52
N ILE A 68 -0.87 -6.28 4.57
CA ILE A 68 -0.95 -5.27 3.51
C ILE A 68 -0.81 -5.95 2.15
N GLU A 69 -1.60 -5.51 1.19
CA GLU A 69 -1.57 -6.03 -0.18
C GLU A 69 -1.69 -4.87 -1.16
N GLY A 70 -1.11 -5.02 -2.35
CA GLY A 70 -1.42 -4.13 -3.44
C GLY A 70 -0.99 -4.63 -4.81
N TRP A 71 -1.60 -4.03 -5.84
CA TRP A 71 -1.37 -4.31 -7.24
C TRP A 71 -0.64 -3.16 -7.96
N SER A 72 0.33 -3.44 -8.83
CA SER A 72 1.06 -2.42 -9.61
C SER A 72 1.74 -1.38 -8.72
N MET A 73 1.35 -0.10 -8.82
CA MET A 73 1.77 0.96 -7.87
C MET A 73 1.47 0.59 -6.41
N GLY A 74 0.35 -0.08 -6.16
CA GLY A 74 0.00 -0.59 -4.83
C GLY A 74 0.92 -1.71 -4.36
N GLY A 75 1.44 -2.55 -5.26
CA GLY A 75 2.39 -3.60 -4.91
C GLY A 75 3.73 -3.03 -4.44
N PHE A 76 4.17 -1.94 -5.07
CA PHE A 76 5.28 -1.13 -4.56
C PHE A 76 4.96 -0.59 -3.15
N GLY A 77 3.81 0.05 -2.99
CA GLY A 77 3.38 0.62 -1.71
C GLY A 77 3.31 -0.41 -0.57
N ALA A 78 2.69 -1.56 -0.83
CA ALA A 78 2.58 -2.67 0.11
C ALA A 78 3.95 -3.19 0.55
N THR A 79 4.85 -3.42 -0.42
CA THR A 79 6.22 -3.87 -0.17
C THR A 79 6.98 -2.84 0.67
N ARG A 80 6.98 -1.58 0.24
CA ARG A 80 7.69 -0.49 0.92
C ARG A 80 7.20 -0.29 2.35
N LEU A 81 5.89 -0.20 2.57
CA LEU A 81 5.34 0.04 3.89
C LEU A 81 5.54 -1.14 4.83
N ALA A 82 5.45 -2.38 4.34
CA ALA A 82 5.73 -3.56 5.15
C ALA A 82 7.18 -3.61 5.65
N PHE A 83 8.15 -3.29 4.78
CA PHE A 83 9.57 -3.25 5.17
C PHE A 83 9.92 -2.02 6.02
N LYS A 84 9.24 -0.89 5.80
CA LYS A 84 9.47 0.34 6.58
C LYS A 84 8.86 0.28 7.98
N TYR A 85 7.73 -0.41 8.13
CA TYR A 85 6.96 -0.53 9.38
C TYR A 85 6.68 -2.01 9.74
N PRO A 86 7.71 -2.83 9.96
CA PRO A 86 7.55 -4.26 10.23
C PRO A 86 6.76 -4.54 11.53
N GLU A 87 6.73 -3.59 12.46
CA GLU A 87 5.93 -3.64 13.68
C GLU A 87 4.42 -3.49 13.45
N LEU A 88 4.02 -2.99 12.28
CA LEU A 88 2.61 -2.80 11.91
C LEU A 88 2.06 -3.95 11.06
N PHE A 89 2.89 -4.56 10.21
CA PHE A 89 2.45 -5.53 9.21
C PHE A 89 3.17 -6.88 9.37
N GLY A 90 2.42 -7.95 9.67
CA GLY A 90 2.95 -9.31 9.75
C GLY A 90 2.87 -10.09 8.44
N PHE A 91 2.15 -9.57 7.45
CA PHE A 91 2.02 -10.14 6.12
C PHE A 91 2.03 -9.05 5.06
N ALA A 92 2.71 -9.31 3.94
CA ALA A 92 2.71 -8.44 2.78
C ALA A 92 2.52 -9.25 1.49
N SER A 93 1.69 -8.75 0.58
CA SER A 93 1.51 -9.31 -0.76
C SER A 93 1.71 -8.23 -1.82
N SER A 94 2.63 -8.47 -2.74
CA SER A 94 2.90 -7.58 -3.88
C SER A 94 2.49 -8.28 -5.16
N VAL A 95 1.41 -7.81 -5.79
CA VAL A 95 0.86 -8.42 -7.00
C VAL A 95 1.24 -7.55 -8.19
N ALA A 96 2.07 -8.08 -9.09
CA ALA A 96 2.60 -7.32 -10.24
C ALA A 96 3.17 -5.94 -9.84
N GLY A 97 3.86 -5.88 -8.68
CA GLY A 97 4.31 -4.62 -8.09
C GLY A 97 5.32 -3.90 -8.96
N ALA A 98 5.13 -2.58 -9.12
CA ALA A 98 6.07 -1.70 -9.82
C ALA A 98 7.29 -1.40 -8.93
N LEU A 99 8.11 -2.44 -8.67
CA LEU A 99 9.34 -2.36 -7.87
C LEU A 99 10.45 -1.68 -8.67
N ILE A 100 10.25 -0.40 -8.97
CA ILE A 100 11.17 0.44 -9.73
C ILE A 100 12.18 1.13 -8.81
N ASP A 101 13.40 1.33 -9.30
CA ASP A 101 14.33 2.28 -8.71
C ASP A 101 13.95 3.68 -9.20
N PHE A 102 13.62 4.59 -8.29
CA PHE A 102 13.26 5.96 -8.68
C PHE A 102 14.46 6.75 -9.22
N GLN A 103 15.71 6.26 -9.11
CA GLN A 103 16.82 6.85 -9.88
C GLN A 103 16.63 6.68 -11.40
N ASP A 104 15.86 5.69 -11.84
CA ASP A 104 15.55 5.43 -13.25
C ASP A 104 14.37 6.24 -13.79
N GLU A 105 13.68 7.05 -12.97
CA GLU A 105 12.53 7.86 -13.43
C GLU A 105 12.94 8.98 -14.41
N HIS A 106 14.22 9.35 -14.40
CA HIS A 106 14.83 10.26 -15.38
C HIS A 106 15.36 9.55 -16.62
N ASN A 107 15.28 8.22 -16.69
CA ASN A 107 15.69 7.46 -17.87
C ASN A 107 14.51 7.35 -18.84
N PRO A 108 14.55 8.03 -20.01
CA PRO A 108 13.45 8.04 -20.98
C PRO A 108 13.11 6.65 -21.54
N GLN A 109 13.98 5.65 -21.37
CA GLN A 109 13.69 4.26 -21.72
C GLN A 109 12.72 3.54 -20.77
N TYR A 110 12.41 4.08 -19.57
CA TYR A 110 11.43 3.46 -18.67
C TYR A 110 10.00 3.94 -18.93
N LEU A 111 9.83 5.16 -19.46
CA LEU A 111 8.52 5.71 -19.82
C LEU A 111 7.80 4.87 -20.90
N GLN A 112 8.53 4.18 -21.78
CA GLN A 112 7.94 3.31 -22.81
C GLN A 112 7.34 1.99 -22.25
N TYR A 113 7.78 1.54 -21.07
CA TYR A 113 7.24 0.34 -20.42
C TYR A 113 5.96 0.61 -19.61
N LEU A 114 5.65 1.88 -19.32
CA LEU A 114 4.44 2.26 -18.59
C LEU A 114 3.17 2.29 -19.46
N TRP A 115 3.30 2.11 -20.79
CA TRP A 115 2.18 2.24 -21.75
C TRP A 115 2.01 1.04 -22.71
N THR A 116 2.66 -0.10 -22.45
CA THR A 116 2.60 -1.29 -23.35
C THR A 116 1.83 -2.48 -22.75
N CYS A 117 0.70 -2.23 -22.09
CA CYS A 117 -0.34 -3.26 -21.90
C CYS A 117 -1.38 -3.18 -23.03
#